data_AF-A0A2N7GDK6-F1
#
_entry.id   AF-A0A2N7GDK6-F1
#
_cell.length_a   1.000
_cell.length_b   1.000
_cell.length_c   1.000
_cell.angle_alpha   90.00
_cell.angle_beta   90.00
_cell.angle_gamma   90.00
#
_symmetry.space_group_name_H-M   'P 1'
#
loop_
_entity.id
_entity.type
_entity.pdbx_description
1 polymer ?
#
loop_
_entity_poly.entity_id
_entity_poly.type
_entity_poly.pdbx_seq_one_letter_code
_entity_poly.pdbx_strand_id
1 'polypeptide(L)'
;MAEQFAKAWEGFAAGEWQSEVNVRDFIQKNYAPYEGDESFLVSEGTEATNSLWDKVMEGIKQENATKAPVDFDTSVISTITSHDAGYINKDLETIVGLQTEKPLKRAIIPNGGVRMVEGSCKAYGETLDPMVSKIYSEYRKTHNAGVFDIYTPDILKCRKSGVLTGLPDAYGRGRIIGDYRRVALYGVDFLMKDKQAQFASLQERFENGEDLSATMQLREEISEQHRALGQMKVMAEKYGYDISGPAQTAQEAIQWTYFGYLAAVKSQNGAAMSLGRTSTFLDVFIERDIAAGTITEVQAQEMIDHFVMKLRMVRFLRTPEYDELFSGDPIWATESMGGMGIDGRTLVTRTNFRFLNSLYTMGPSPEPNITVLWSEQLPVGFKKFCAKVSIDTSSIQYENDDLMRPDLESDDYAIACCVSPMIVGKQMQFFGARANLAKTMLYAINGGVDEKLKMQVGPVGDKITDEVLDYDDVMGRLDTFMDWLAKQYVTALNSIHFMHDKYSYEASLMALHDRDVRRTMACGIAGLSVAA
;
A
#
# COMPACT_ATOMS: atom_id res chain seq x y z
N MET A 1 10.64 30.03 0.06
CA MET A 1 10.07 29.24 -1.04
C MET A 1 10.84 29.38 -2.35
N ALA A 2 10.79 30.50 -3.09
CA ALA A 2 11.43 30.56 -4.43
C ALA A 2 12.93 30.18 -4.46
N GLU A 3 13.71 30.62 -3.46
CA GLU A 3 15.13 30.27 -3.34
C GLU A 3 15.38 28.80 -2.98
N GLN A 4 14.53 28.20 -2.12
CA GLN A 4 14.62 26.78 -1.77
C GLN A 4 14.31 25.90 -2.99
N PHE A 5 13.29 26.26 -3.77
CA PHE A 5 12.96 25.57 -5.02
C PHE A 5 14.07 25.73 -6.06
N ALA A 6 14.62 26.93 -6.23
CA ALA A 6 15.73 27.16 -7.16
C ALA A 6 16.95 26.28 -6.84
N LYS A 7 17.28 26.11 -5.56
CA LYS A 7 18.39 25.26 -5.13
C LYS A 7 18.07 23.76 -5.27
N ALA A 8 16.90 23.32 -4.79
CA ALA A 8 16.52 21.91 -4.82
C ALA A 8 16.37 21.37 -6.26
N TRP A 9 15.93 22.23 -7.18
CA TRP A 9 15.70 21.88 -8.58
C TRP A 9 16.84 22.28 -9.52
N GLU A 10 18.00 22.65 -8.97
CA GLU A 10 19.17 23.00 -9.76
C GLU A 10 19.56 21.84 -10.69
N GLY A 11 19.74 22.16 -11.97
CA GLY A 11 20.11 21.20 -13.01
C GLY A 11 18.95 20.39 -13.61
N PHE A 12 17.74 20.45 -13.06
CA PHE A 12 16.59 19.77 -13.65
C PHE A 12 15.98 20.55 -14.83
N ALA A 13 15.56 19.82 -15.86
CA ALA A 13 14.84 20.34 -17.01
C ALA A 13 13.47 20.88 -16.59
N ALA A 14 13.19 22.12 -17.01
CA ALA A 14 11.95 22.83 -16.69
C ALA A 14 10.71 22.15 -17.30
N GLY A 15 9.56 22.26 -16.62
CA GLY A 15 8.30 21.70 -17.09
C GLY A 15 7.08 22.13 -16.28
N GLU A 16 5.94 21.54 -16.62
CA GLU A 16 4.66 21.81 -15.94
C GLU A 16 4.76 21.42 -14.46
N TRP A 17 5.58 20.41 -14.15
CA TRP A 17 5.90 19.97 -12.80
C TRP A 17 6.42 21.07 -11.87
N GLN A 18 6.92 22.20 -12.39
CA GLN A 18 7.37 23.33 -11.57
C GLN A 18 6.23 24.28 -11.17
N SER A 19 5.13 24.28 -11.92
CA SER A 19 3.95 25.13 -11.68
C SER A 19 2.79 24.40 -11.02
N GLU A 20 2.71 23.09 -11.18
CA GLU A 20 1.67 22.22 -10.61
C GLU A 20 2.25 20.90 -10.10
N VAL A 21 1.46 20.17 -9.30
CA VAL A 21 1.84 18.84 -8.81
C VAL A 21 1.76 17.82 -9.95
N ASN A 22 2.89 17.55 -10.60
CA ASN A 22 2.99 16.67 -11.76
C ASN A 22 4.31 15.89 -11.74
N VAL A 23 4.37 14.86 -10.89
CA VAL A 23 5.55 13.99 -10.73
C VAL A 23 5.89 13.25 -12.02
N ARG A 24 4.89 12.88 -12.82
CA ARG A 24 5.10 12.20 -14.11
C ARG A 24 5.86 13.09 -15.09
N ASP A 25 5.48 14.36 -15.23
CA ASP A 25 6.21 15.32 -16.08
C ASP A 25 7.65 15.54 -15.56
N PHE A 26 7.85 15.63 -14.24
CA PHE A 26 9.20 15.69 -13.66
C PHE A 26 10.05 14.48 -14.06
N ILE A 27 9.53 13.26 -13.89
CA ILE A 27 10.25 12.03 -14.26
C ILE A 27 10.60 12.08 -15.73
N GLN A 28 9.61 12.23 -16.61
CA GLN A 28 9.77 12.15 -18.07
C GLN A 28 10.82 13.11 -18.63
N LYS A 29 10.96 14.29 -18.02
CA LYS A 29 11.93 15.31 -18.44
C LYS A 29 13.35 15.11 -17.90
N ASN A 30 13.51 14.35 -16.81
CA ASN A 30 14.76 14.36 -16.04
C ASN A 30 15.42 13.00 -15.85
N TYR A 31 14.68 11.91 -16.01
CA TYR A 31 15.26 10.58 -15.84
C TYR A 31 16.24 10.22 -16.96
N ALA A 32 17.23 9.40 -16.63
CA ALA A 32 18.21 8.88 -17.57
C ALA A 32 17.94 7.40 -17.86
N PRO A 33 17.36 7.05 -19.03
CA PRO A 33 17.19 5.66 -19.42
C PRO A 33 18.53 4.91 -19.37
N TYR A 34 18.54 3.73 -18.75
CA TYR A 34 19.73 2.90 -18.63
C TYR A 34 19.55 1.57 -19.36
N GLU A 35 20.38 1.36 -20.39
CA GLU A 35 20.34 0.17 -21.25
C GLU A 35 21.51 -0.79 -21.01
N GLY A 36 22.36 -0.50 -20.03
CA GLY A 36 23.50 -1.33 -19.64
C GLY A 36 23.10 -2.57 -18.83
N ASP A 37 24.07 -3.10 -18.09
CA ASP A 37 23.95 -4.32 -17.29
C ASP A 37 24.27 -4.08 -15.81
N GLU A 38 24.35 -5.15 -15.01
CA GLU A 38 24.57 -5.06 -13.58
C GLU A 38 26.02 -4.76 -13.16
N SER A 39 26.96 -4.58 -14.10
CA SER A 39 28.41 -4.53 -13.80
C SER A 39 28.85 -3.33 -12.96
N PHE A 40 28.04 -2.28 -12.87
CA PHE A 40 28.31 -1.10 -12.05
C PHE A 40 27.94 -1.29 -10.57
N LEU A 41 27.14 -2.33 -10.26
CA LEU A 41 26.67 -2.57 -8.90
C LEU A 41 27.82 -2.94 -7.97
N VAL A 42 27.69 -2.54 -6.71
CA VAL A 42 28.52 -3.08 -5.64
C VAL A 42 28.20 -4.55 -5.40
N SER A 43 29.20 -5.33 -5.04
CA SER A 43 29.07 -6.78 -4.85
C SER A 43 28.54 -7.18 -3.47
N GLU A 44 28.70 -6.32 -2.46
CA GLU A 44 28.33 -6.59 -1.06
C GLU A 44 27.76 -5.32 -0.42
N GLY A 45 26.93 -5.49 0.62
CA GLY A 45 26.45 -4.39 1.46
C GLY A 45 27.59 -3.78 2.27
N THR A 46 27.45 -2.51 2.67
CA THR A 46 28.43 -1.85 3.54
C THR A 46 28.47 -2.49 4.93
N GLU A 47 29.52 -2.24 5.71
CA GLU A 47 29.59 -2.71 7.10
C GLU A 47 28.40 -2.22 7.94
N ALA A 48 27.98 -0.96 7.72
CA ALA A 48 26.80 -0.39 8.37
C ALA A 48 25.52 -1.15 7.97
N THR A 49 25.30 -1.37 6.66
CA THR A 49 24.15 -2.13 6.15
C THR A 49 24.11 -3.54 6.74
N ASN A 50 25.23 -4.26 6.72
CA ASN A 50 25.31 -5.63 7.23
C ASN A 50 25.04 -5.67 8.74
N SER A 51 25.65 -4.78 9.52
CA SER A 51 25.45 -4.69 10.96
C SER A 51 23.99 -4.38 11.35
N LEU A 52 23.37 -3.43 10.64
CA LEU A 52 21.98 -3.07 10.84
C LEU A 52 21.05 -4.24 10.49
N TRP A 53 21.29 -4.89 9.34
CA TRP A 53 20.44 -5.98 8.88
C TRP A 53 20.55 -7.23 9.75
N ASP A 54 21.76 -7.60 10.18
CA ASP A 54 21.99 -8.73 11.09
C ASP A 54 21.20 -8.55 12.39
N LYS A 55 21.20 -7.33 12.95
CA LYS A 55 20.44 -7.00 14.16
C LYS A 55 18.93 -7.11 13.94
N VAL A 56 18.42 -6.67 12.79
CA VAL A 56 16.98 -6.81 12.46
C VAL A 56 16.60 -8.28 12.28
N MET A 57 17.48 -9.07 11.66
CA MET A 57 17.26 -10.49 11.42
C MET A 57 17.12 -11.32 12.70
N GLU A 58 17.68 -10.88 13.84
CA GLU A 58 17.43 -11.50 15.15
C GLU A 58 15.92 -11.46 15.51
N GLY A 59 15.30 -10.30 15.35
CA GLY A 59 13.86 -10.15 15.59
C GLY A 59 13.00 -10.91 14.58
N ILE A 60 13.39 -10.94 13.31
CA ILE A 60 12.68 -11.73 12.29
C ILE A 60 12.77 -13.24 12.59
N LYS A 61 13.92 -13.73 13.06
CA LYS A 61 14.06 -15.13 13.52
C LYS A 61 13.14 -15.41 14.71
N GLN A 62 13.00 -14.46 15.63
CA GLN A 62 12.04 -14.56 16.72
C GLN A 62 10.60 -14.64 16.21
N GLU A 63 10.14 -13.71 15.36
CA GLU A 63 8.78 -13.74 14.79
C GLU A 63 8.47 -15.08 14.10
N ASN A 64 9.44 -15.58 13.33
CA ASN A 64 9.29 -16.85 12.62
C ASN A 64 9.19 -18.06 13.56
N ALA A 65 9.94 -18.06 14.66
CA ALA A 65 9.98 -19.14 15.62
C ALA A 65 8.76 -19.15 16.55
N THR A 66 8.31 -17.97 16.98
CA THR A 66 7.16 -17.83 17.89
C THR A 66 5.82 -17.79 17.18
N LYS A 67 5.81 -17.44 15.89
CA LYS A 67 4.59 -17.11 15.13
C LYS A 67 3.77 -16.00 15.83
N ALA A 68 4.48 -15.06 16.43
CA ALA A 68 3.91 -13.93 17.16
C ALA A 68 4.79 -12.67 16.96
N PRO A 69 4.23 -11.46 17.15
CA PRO A 69 5.01 -10.22 17.12
C PRO A 69 6.20 -10.26 18.10
N VAL A 70 7.28 -9.55 17.76
CA VAL A 70 8.41 -9.35 18.70
C VAL A 70 7.95 -8.60 19.96
N ASP A 71 7.20 -7.52 19.76
CA ASP A 71 6.62 -6.63 20.76
C ASP A 71 5.45 -5.88 20.10
N PHE A 72 4.50 -5.35 20.88
CA PHE A 72 3.46 -4.46 20.38
C PHE A 72 2.89 -3.54 21.46
N ASP A 73 2.34 -2.40 21.05
CA ASP A 73 1.70 -1.46 21.99
C ASP A 73 0.43 -2.04 22.62
N THR A 74 0.21 -1.74 23.90
CA THR A 74 -1.03 -2.08 24.62
C THR A 74 -1.79 -0.86 25.13
N SER A 75 -1.20 0.34 25.04
CA SER A 75 -1.81 1.58 25.56
C SER A 75 -1.67 2.80 24.62
N VAL A 76 -0.72 2.78 23.68
CA VAL A 76 -0.47 3.91 22.78
C VAL A 76 -1.27 3.75 21.48
N ILE A 77 -2.27 4.61 21.28
CA ILE A 77 -3.04 4.67 20.03
C ILE A 77 -2.17 5.30 18.94
N SER A 78 -1.90 4.54 17.88
CA SER A 78 -1.06 5.01 16.78
C SER A 78 -1.73 6.12 15.98
N THR A 79 -0.95 7.16 15.71
CA THR A 79 -1.24 8.26 14.79
C THR A 79 0.06 8.62 14.07
N ILE A 80 0.04 9.61 13.18
CA ILE A 80 1.26 10.08 12.50
C ILE A 80 2.33 10.55 13.52
N THR A 81 1.92 11.12 14.66
CA THR A 81 2.82 11.80 15.61
C THR A 81 2.85 11.17 17.01
N SER A 82 2.17 10.02 17.22
CA SER A 82 2.01 9.43 18.56
C SER A 82 3.32 8.95 19.18
N HIS A 83 4.18 8.35 18.36
CA HIS A 83 5.43 7.74 18.80
C HIS A 83 6.61 8.70 18.65
N ASP A 84 7.61 8.53 19.51
CA ASP A 84 8.90 9.17 19.35
C ASP A 84 9.74 8.49 18.27
N ALA A 85 10.89 9.08 17.95
CA ALA A 85 11.80 8.52 16.96
C ALA A 85 12.43 7.21 17.44
N GLY A 86 12.26 6.15 16.65
CA GLY A 86 12.89 4.84 16.86
C GLY A 86 14.02 4.59 15.87
N TYR A 87 15.04 3.85 16.30
CA TYR A 87 16.24 3.54 15.52
C TYR A 87 16.64 2.08 15.71
N ILE A 88 17.28 1.48 14.70
CA ILE A 88 18.00 0.21 14.86
C ILE A 88 19.36 0.50 15.53
N ASN A 89 20.06 1.49 14.95
CA ASN A 89 21.26 2.11 15.45
C ASN A 89 21.44 3.48 14.75
N LYS A 90 21.15 4.55 15.49
CA LYS A 90 21.07 5.92 14.96
C LYS A 90 22.33 6.37 14.21
N ASP A 91 23.51 5.93 14.63
CA ASP A 91 24.78 6.41 14.07
C ASP A 91 25.14 5.73 12.74
N LEU A 92 24.50 4.61 12.41
CA LEU A 92 24.75 3.83 11.19
C LEU A 92 23.71 4.08 10.09
N GLU A 93 22.54 4.60 10.45
CA GLU A 93 21.41 4.71 9.53
C GLU A 93 21.52 5.94 8.63
N THR A 94 21.69 5.74 7.33
CA THR A 94 21.58 6.81 6.31
C THR A 94 20.13 7.21 6.02
N ILE A 95 19.19 6.28 6.16
CA ILE A 95 17.74 6.50 6.05
C ILE A 95 17.06 6.02 7.34
N VAL A 96 16.34 6.92 8.01
CA VAL A 96 15.74 6.71 9.33
C VAL A 96 14.21 6.72 9.29
N GLY A 97 13.60 6.18 10.35
CA GLY A 97 12.15 6.18 10.54
C GLY A 97 11.59 4.79 10.81
N LEU A 98 10.90 4.62 11.93
CA LEU A 98 10.19 3.40 12.31
C LEU A 98 8.74 3.70 12.69
N GLN A 99 7.86 2.71 12.55
CA GLN A 99 6.43 2.84 12.91
C GLN A 99 6.24 3.15 14.40
N THR A 100 7.05 2.54 15.26
CA THR A 100 7.08 2.77 16.72
C THR A 100 8.49 3.17 17.15
N GLU A 101 8.73 3.26 18.46
CA GLU A 101 10.03 3.63 19.03
C GLU A 101 11.07 2.51 19.00
N LYS A 102 10.70 1.29 18.57
CA LYS A 102 11.60 0.12 18.48
C LYS A 102 11.47 -0.62 17.15
N PRO A 103 12.56 -1.24 16.64
CA PRO A 103 12.50 -2.14 15.50
C PRO A 103 11.46 -3.25 15.69
N LEU A 104 10.63 -3.50 14.66
CA LEU A 104 9.63 -4.58 14.59
C LEU A 104 8.51 -4.56 15.64
N LYS A 105 8.51 -3.60 16.58
CA LYS A 105 7.40 -3.43 17.52
C LYS A 105 6.17 -2.91 16.79
N ARG A 106 5.05 -3.64 16.90
CA ARG A 106 3.81 -3.33 16.19
C ARG A 106 2.96 -2.31 16.97
N ALA A 107 2.38 -1.35 16.26
CA ALA A 107 1.47 -0.38 16.88
C ALA A 107 0.02 -0.91 16.93
N ILE A 108 -0.82 -0.29 17.75
CA ILE A 108 -2.28 -0.50 17.71
C ILE A 108 -2.96 0.62 16.91
N ILE A 109 -3.78 0.22 15.92
CA ILE A 109 -4.53 1.14 15.03
C ILE A 109 -6.04 0.86 15.17
N PRO A 110 -6.67 1.29 16.29
CA PRO A 110 -8.03 0.91 16.65
C PRO A 110 -9.15 1.55 15.82
N ASN A 111 -8.87 2.57 14.98
CA ASN A 111 -9.87 3.15 14.08
C ASN A 111 -10.55 2.09 13.18
N GLY A 112 -9.79 1.06 12.77
CA GLY A 112 -10.28 -0.10 12.02
C GLY A 112 -11.21 -1.01 12.84
N GLY A 113 -11.01 -1.08 14.17
CA GLY A 113 -11.85 -1.84 15.09
C GLY A 113 -11.11 -2.30 16.34
N VAL A 114 -11.64 -1.96 17.52
CA VAL A 114 -11.03 -2.28 18.82
C VAL A 114 -11.06 -3.77 19.14
N ARG A 115 -12.09 -4.50 18.69
CA ARG A 115 -12.24 -5.95 18.94
C ARG A 115 -11.07 -6.76 18.39
N MET A 116 -10.49 -6.36 17.25
CA MET A 116 -9.33 -7.05 16.69
C MET A 116 -8.07 -6.77 17.47
N VAL A 117 -7.95 -5.58 18.07
CA VAL A 117 -6.84 -5.26 18.98
C VAL A 117 -6.98 -6.11 20.26
N GLU A 118 -8.17 -6.16 20.88
CA GLU A 118 -8.45 -7.00 22.04
C GLU A 118 -8.20 -8.50 21.76
N GLY A 119 -8.65 -8.98 20.59
CA GLY A 119 -8.40 -10.34 20.12
C GLY A 119 -6.91 -10.64 19.96
N SER A 120 -6.14 -9.69 19.40
CA SER A 120 -4.69 -9.82 19.24
C SER A 120 -3.98 -9.84 20.59
N CYS A 121 -4.31 -8.90 21.51
CA CYS A 121 -3.76 -8.91 22.87
C CYS A 121 -3.99 -10.27 23.53
N LYS A 122 -5.22 -10.77 23.51
CA LYS A 122 -5.56 -12.08 24.09
C LYS A 122 -4.79 -13.23 23.43
N ALA A 123 -4.66 -13.23 22.10
CA ALA A 123 -3.96 -14.28 21.36
C ALA A 123 -2.47 -14.34 21.71
N TYR A 124 -1.85 -13.19 21.97
CA TYR A 124 -0.42 -13.08 22.26
C TYR A 124 -0.09 -12.88 23.74
N GLY A 125 -1.04 -13.15 24.65
CA GLY A 125 -0.81 -13.16 26.09
C GLY A 125 -0.72 -11.78 26.76
N GLU A 126 -1.16 -10.72 26.07
CA GLU A 126 -1.17 -9.34 26.56
C GLU A 126 -2.58 -8.88 26.94
N THR A 127 -2.67 -7.75 27.65
CA THR A 127 -3.94 -7.11 28.01
C THR A 127 -3.98 -5.68 27.46
N LEU A 128 -5.03 -5.37 26.69
CA LEU A 128 -5.25 -4.02 26.18
C LEU A 128 -5.59 -3.07 27.35
N ASP A 129 -5.03 -1.87 27.34
CA ASP A 129 -5.37 -0.82 28.29
C ASP A 129 -6.89 -0.56 28.27
N PRO A 130 -7.59 -0.68 29.41
CA PRO A 130 -9.03 -0.47 29.50
C PRO A 130 -9.48 0.90 28.97
N MET A 131 -8.63 1.93 29.06
CA MET A 131 -8.95 3.25 28.52
C MET A 131 -9.01 3.24 26.99
N VAL A 132 -8.13 2.50 26.31
CA VAL A 132 -8.19 2.35 24.85
C VAL A 132 -9.48 1.65 24.44
N SER A 133 -9.83 0.55 25.12
CA SER A 133 -11.09 -0.16 24.88
C SER A 133 -12.30 0.76 25.09
N LYS A 134 -12.31 1.54 26.18
CA LYS A 134 -13.36 2.51 26.49
C LYS A 134 -13.49 3.58 25.41
N ILE A 135 -12.39 4.21 24.99
CA ILE A 135 -12.39 5.25 23.95
C ILE A 135 -13.06 4.73 22.68
N TYR A 136 -12.68 3.54 22.21
CA TYR A 136 -13.14 3.01 20.94
C TYR A 136 -14.44 2.20 20.99
N SER A 137 -14.97 1.98 22.19
CA SER A 137 -16.29 1.38 22.42
C SER A 137 -17.36 2.42 22.74
N GLU A 138 -17.00 3.54 23.37
CA GLU A 138 -17.96 4.55 23.87
C GLU A 138 -17.84 5.93 23.19
N TYR A 139 -16.63 6.39 22.86
CA TYR A 139 -16.41 7.78 22.40
C TYR A 139 -16.16 7.88 20.90
N ARG A 140 -15.33 7.01 20.35
CA ARG A 140 -14.97 6.96 18.93
C ARG A 140 -15.39 5.63 18.34
N LYS A 141 -16.54 5.61 17.68
CA LYS A 141 -16.99 4.44 16.92
C LYS A 141 -15.95 4.04 15.88
N THR A 142 -15.77 2.75 15.65
CA THR A 142 -14.78 2.20 14.71
C THR A 142 -15.42 1.80 13.39
N HIS A 143 -14.59 1.61 12.36
CA HIS A 143 -14.98 1.04 11.07
C HIS A 143 -15.73 -0.29 11.25
N ASN A 144 -15.13 -1.26 11.95
CA ASN A 144 -15.75 -2.55 12.25
C ASN A 144 -17.13 -2.43 12.89
N ALA A 145 -17.26 -1.65 13.96
CA ALA A 145 -18.56 -1.46 14.61
C ALA A 145 -19.59 -0.80 13.66
N GLY A 146 -19.16 0.17 12.84
CA GLY A 146 -19.99 0.79 11.82
C GLY A 146 -20.53 -0.21 10.80
N VAL A 147 -19.67 -1.08 10.27
CA VAL A 147 -20.04 -2.10 9.28
C VAL A 147 -21.05 -3.08 9.86
N PHE A 148 -20.76 -3.63 11.04
CA PHE A 148 -21.61 -4.67 11.65
C PHE A 148 -22.98 -4.14 12.12
N ASP A 149 -23.13 -2.83 12.32
CA ASP A 149 -24.43 -2.22 12.62
C ASP A 149 -25.36 -2.13 11.41
N ILE A 150 -24.82 -2.16 10.18
CA ILE A 150 -25.62 -2.03 8.94
C ILE A 150 -25.62 -3.29 8.07
N TYR A 151 -24.83 -4.31 8.44
CA TYR A 151 -24.85 -5.60 7.78
C TYR A 151 -26.20 -6.29 7.91
N THR A 152 -26.61 -6.95 6.82
CA THR A 152 -27.83 -7.77 6.82
C THR A 152 -27.55 -9.15 7.40
N PRO A 153 -28.59 -9.83 7.93
CA PRO A 153 -28.47 -11.22 8.35
C PRO A 153 -27.92 -12.15 7.25
N ASP A 154 -28.23 -11.88 5.97
CA ASP A 154 -27.78 -12.70 4.85
C ASP A 154 -26.29 -12.49 4.54
N ILE A 155 -25.76 -11.26 4.65
CA ILE A 155 -24.30 -11.02 4.57
C ILE A 155 -23.59 -11.79 5.69
N LEU A 156 -24.14 -11.77 6.92
CA LEU A 156 -23.56 -12.51 8.04
C LEU A 156 -23.57 -14.03 7.81
N LYS A 157 -24.64 -14.59 7.22
CA LYS A 157 -24.66 -16.00 6.80
C LYS A 157 -23.62 -16.30 5.72
N CYS A 158 -23.49 -15.42 4.72
CA CYS A 158 -22.48 -15.57 3.66
C CYS A 158 -21.07 -15.60 4.25
N ARG A 159 -20.78 -14.66 5.17
CA ARG A 159 -19.52 -14.59 5.93
C ARG A 159 -19.26 -15.87 6.71
N LYS A 160 -20.25 -16.34 7.47
CA LYS A 160 -20.14 -17.54 8.30
C LYS A 160 -19.88 -18.82 7.50
N SER A 161 -20.51 -18.95 6.32
CA SER A 161 -20.36 -20.13 5.46
C SER A 161 -19.09 -20.14 4.61
N GLY A 162 -18.42 -19.00 4.47
CA GLY A 162 -17.23 -18.85 3.63
C GLY A 162 -17.51 -18.70 2.13
N VAL A 163 -18.77 -18.43 1.73
CA VAL A 163 -19.08 -18.06 0.34
C VAL A 163 -18.63 -16.63 0.01
N LEU A 164 -18.66 -15.74 1.01
CA LEU A 164 -17.97 -14.44 1.01
C LEU A 164 -17.04 -14.41 2.21
N THR A 165 -15.72 -14.36 2.00
CA THR A 165 -14.76 -14.46 3.11
C THR A 165 -13.61 -13.47 2.98
N GLY A 166 -13.07 -13.08 4.13
CA GLY A 166 -11.95 -12.16 4.23
C GLY A 166 -12.23 -10.73 3.77
N LEU A 167 -13.49 -10.30 3.74
CA LEU A 167 -13.84 -8.90 3.41
C LEU A 167 -13.18 -7.93 4.41
N PRO A 168 -12.86 -6.68 4.02
CA PRO A 168 -12.20 -5.70 4.90
C PRO A 168 -13.16 -5.05 5.92
N ASP A 169 -13.86 -5.88 6.69
CA ASP A 169 -14.73 -5.47 7.80
C ASP A 169 -14.05 -5.53 9.18
N ALA A 170 -12.84 -6.09 9.24
CA ALA A 170 -12.09 -6.31 10.48
C ALA A 170 -10.62 -5.83 10.42
N TYR A 171 -10.22 -5.14 9.36
CA TYR A 171 -8.88 -4.59 9.17
C TYR A 171 -8.94 -3.42 8.18
N GLY A 172 -7.88 -2.60 8.09
CA GLY A 172 -7.84 -1.49 7.14
C GLY A 172 -7.93 -1.97 5.69
N ARG A 173 -8.70 -1.30 4.84
CA ARG A 173 -8.95 -1.78 3.45
C ARG A 173 -7.70 -1.84 2.58
N GLY A 174 -6.72 -0.96 2.78
CA GLY A 174 -5.53 -0.84 1.91
C GLY A 174 -5.91 -0.50 0.47
N ARG A 175 -5.10 -0.94 -0.51
CA ARG A 175 -5.32 -0.66 -1.96
C ARG A 175 -5.35 0.83 -2.30
N ILE A 176 -4.51 1.60 -1.60
CA ILE A 176 -4.29 3.02 -1.82
C ILE A 176 -2.78 3.24 -1.84
N ILE A 177 -2.28 3.94 -2.84
CA ILE A 177 -0.88 4.34 -2.95
C ILE A 177 -0.85 5.87 -2.97
N GLY A 178 -0.48 6.47 -1.84
CA GLY A 178 -0.15 7.89 -1.84
C GLY A 178 1.06 8.14 -2.74
N ASP A 179 1.07 9.22 -3.51
CA ASP A 179 2.25 9.56 -4.32
C ASP A 179 3.35 10.15 -3.42
N TYR A 180 4.06 9.27 -2.72
CA TYR A 180 5.05 9.65 -1.70
C TYR A 180 6.20 10.48 -2.27
N ARG A 181 6.47 10.35 -3.57
CA ARG A 181 7.45 11.12 -4.34
C ARG A 181 7.15 12.63 -4.31
N ARG A 182 5.87 13.01 -4.14
CA ARG A 182 5.46 14.42 -4.00
C ARG A 182 6.12 15.10 -2.81
N VAL A 183 6.31 14.38 -1.70
CA VAL A 183 6.96 14.94 -0.51
C VAL A 183 8.39 15.34 -0.82
N ALA A 184 9.13 14.49 -1.52
CA ALA A 184 10.50 14.79 -1.97
C ALA A 184 10.54 15.91 -3.00
N LEU A 185 9.69 15.86 -4.04
CA LEU A 185 9.76 16.81 -5.15
C LEU A 185 9.34 18.23 -4.77
N TYR A 186 8.33 18.36 -3.90
CA TYR A 186 7.68 19.64 -3.60
C TYR A 186 7.89 20.15 -2.17
N GLY A 187 8.16 19.26 -1.22
CA GLY A 187 8.09 19.59 0.19
C GLY A 187 6.66 19.75 0.69
N VAL A 188 6.47 19.66 2.00
CA VAL A 188 5.13 19.65 2.60
C VAL A 188 4.40 20.98 2.46
N ASP A 189 5.07 22.13 2.54
CA ASP A 189 4.41 23.44 2.53
C ASP A 189 3.74 23.74 1.18
N PHE A 190 4.38 23.31 0.08
CA PHE A 190 3.80 23.43 -1.25
C PHE A 190 2.54 22.56 -1.39
N LEU A 191 2.60 21.31 -0.92
CA LEU A 191 1.47 20.39 -0.96
C LEU A 191 0.30 20.86 -0.08
N MET A 192 0.59 21.46 1.07
CA MET A 192 -0.43 22.08 1.92
C MET A 192 -1.11 23.26 1.21
N LYS A 193 -0.32 24.12 0.55
CA LYS A 193 -0.86 25.24 -0.25
C LYS A 193 -1.72 24.74 -1.41
N ASP A 194 -1.28 23.69 -2.11
CA ASP A 194 -2.06 23.04 -3.16
C ASP A 194 -3.40 22.50 -2.62
N LYS A 195 -3.38 21.78 -1.49
CA LYS A 195 -4.61 21.28 -0.84
C LYS A 195 -5.54 22.40 -0.39
N GLN A 196 -5.01 23.54 0.06
CA GLN A 196 -5.81 24.70 0.37
C GLN A 196 -6.50 25.29 -0.88
N ALA A 197 -5.81 25.32 -2.03
CA ALA A 197 -6.40 25.71 -3.30
C ALA A 197 -7.48 24.72 -3.76
N GLN A 198 -7.24 23.41 -3.64
CA GLN A 198 -8.24 22.37 -3.91
C GLN A 198 -9.49 22.55 -3.03
N PHE A 199 -9.32 22.81 -1.73
CA PHE A 199 -10.43 23.10 -0.82
C PHE A 199 -11.23 24.34 -1.24
N ALA A 200 -10.54 25.43 -1.57
CA ALA A 200 -11.16 26.69 -2.01
C ALA A 200 -11.94 26.51 -3.33
N SER A 201 -11.45 25.68 -4.25
CA SER A 201 -12.11 25.40 -5.53
C SER A 201 -13.51 24.77 -5.41
N LEU A 202 -13.87 24.24 -4.23
CA LEU A 202 -15.17 23.62 -3.96
C LEU A 202 -16.19 24.61 -3.36
N GLN A 203 -15.82 25.88 -3.14
CA GLN A 203 -16.68 26.85 -2.45
C GLN A 203 -17.94 27.17 -3.24
N GLU A 204 -17.82 27.50 -4.52
CA GLU A 204 -18.98 27.86 -5.36
C GLU A 204 -20.01 26.73 -5.41
N ARG A 205 -19.55 25.50 -5.70
CA ARG A 205 -20.38 24.29 -5.69
C ARG A 205 -21.09 24.07 -4.34
N PHE A 206 -20.39 24.33 -3.24
CA PHE A 206 -20.94 24.21 -1.89
C PHE A 206 -22.03 25.25 -1.61
N GLU A 207 -21.77 26.52 -1.93
CA GLU A 207 -22.70 27.64 -1.72
C GLU A 207 -23.95 27.55 -2.61
N ASN A 208 -23.80 26.99 -3.82
CA ASN A 208 -24.91 26.74 -4.74
C ASN A 208 -25.75 25.49 -4.39
N GLY A 209 -25.31 24.67 -3.44
CA GLY A 209 -26.02 23.44 -3.04
C GLY A 209 -25.90 22.28 -4.04
N GLU A 210 -24.90 22.31 -4.92
CA GLU A 210 -24.67 21.29 -5.94
C GLU A 210 -23.99 20.04 -5.34
N ASP A 211 -24.63 18.87 -5.47
CA ASP A 211 -24.21 17.60 -4.86
C ASP A 211 -23.80 17.76 -3.39
N LEU A 212 -24.61 18.51 -2.63
CA LEU A 212 -24.27 19.10 -1.35
C LEU A 212 -23.56 18.13 -0.38
N SER A 213 -24.08 16.91 -0.19
CA SER A 213 -23.45 15.91 0.69
C SER A 213 -22.05 15.49 0.24
N ALA A 214 -21.86 15.24 -1.06
CA ALA A 214 -20.56 14.86 -1.60
C ALA A 214 -19.57 16.03 -1.53
N THR A 215 -20.03 17.25 -1.81
CA THR A 215 -19.20 18.45 -1.71
C THR A 215 -18.78 18.73 -0.26
N MET A 216 -19.68 18.59 0.72
CA MET A 216 -19.34 18.71 2.15
C MET A 216 -18.32 17.66 2.58
N GLN A 217 -18.55 16.39 2.21
CA GLN A 217 -17.64 15.30 2.53
C GLN A 217 -16.24 15.56 1.94
N LEU A 218 -16.15 15.90 0.65
CA LEU A 218 -14.86 16.15 -0.01
C LEU A 218 -14.11 17.33 0.62
N ARG A 219 -14.83 18.39 1.04
CA ARG A 219 -14.22 19.51 1.77
C ARG A 219 -13.66 19.10 3.13
N GLU A 220 -14.39 18.29 3.90
CA GLU A 220 -13.91 17.72 5.16
C GLU A 220 -12.68 16.83 4.94
N GLU A 221 -12.75 15.94 3.96
CA GLU A 221 -11.64 15.07 3.56
C GLU A 221 -10.37 15.86 3.20
N ILE A 222 -10.48 16.92 2.38
CA ILE A 222 -9.32 17.75 2.02
C ILE A 222 -8.78 18.51 3.24
N SER A 223 -9.63 18.89 4.20
CA SER A 223 -9.19 19.48 5.45
C SER A 223 -8.39 18.49 6.31
N GLU A 224 -8.84 17.23 6.40
CA GLU A 224 -8.08 16.14 7.04
C GLU A 224 -6.75 15.87 6.32
N GLN A 225 -6.74 15.88 4.99
CA GLN A 225 -5.54 15.73 4.17
C GLN A 225 -4.51 16.84 4.47
N HIS A 226 -4.95 18.10 4.49
CA HIS A 226 -4.10 19.24 4.83
C HIS A 226 -3.54 19.12 6.26
N ARG A 227 -4.35 18.67 7.23
CA ARG A 227 -3.88 18.43 8.61
C ARG A 227 -2.86 17.30 8.66
N ALA A 228 -3.09 16.21 7.94
CA ALA A 228 -2.18 15.07 7.88
C ALA A 228 -0.81 15.48 7.31
N LEU A 229 -0.76 16.32 6.27
CA LEU A 229 0.49 16.91 5.77
C LEU A 229 1.24 17.68 6.86
N GLY A 230 0.54 18.54 7.62
CA GLY A 230 1.15 19.23 8.76
C GLY A 230 1.72 18.27 9.82
N GLN A 231 1.03 17.17 10.08
CA GLN A 231 1.52 16.11 10.99
C GLN A 231 2.73 15.36 10.44
N MET A 232 2.89 15.23 9.11
CA MET A 232 4.10 14.64 8.52
C MET A 232 5.35 15.45 8.88
N LYS A 233 5.26 16.80 8.91
CA LYS A 233 6.37 17.66 9.37
C LYS A 233 6.74 17.38 10.82
N VAL A 234 5.75 17.34 11.71
CA VAL A 234 5.96 17.05 13.14
C VAL A 234 6.58 15.67 13.33
N MET A 235 6.16 14.68 12.55
CA MET A 235 6.76 13.35 12.57
C MET A 235 8.22 13.37 12.12
N ALA A 236 8.53 14.02 11.00
CA ALA A 236 9.90 14.12 10.50
C ALA A 236 10.82 14.92 11.44
N GLU A 237 10.30 15.96 12.10
CA GLU A 237 11.01 16.78 13.08
C GLU A 237 11.50 15.94 14.28
N LYS A 238 10.73 14.94 14.72
CA LYS A 238 11.17 13.98 15.76
C LYS A 238 12.45 13.23 15.36
N TYR A 239 12.70 13.07 14.07
CA TYR A 239 13.92 12.47 13.51
C TYR A 239 14.99 13.50 13.15
N GLY A 240 14.76 14.79 13.42
CA GLY A 240 15.70 15.87 13.13
C GLY A 240 15.65 16.40 11.70
N TYR A 241 14.58 16.13 10.95
CA TYR A 241 14.41 16.58 9.56
C TYR A 241 13.32 17.65 9.44
N ASP A 242 13.62 18.72 8.69
CA ASP A 242 12.64 19.69 8.22
C ASP A 242 12.26 19.39 6.76
N ILE A 243 11.09 18.80 6.58
CA ILE A 243 10.54 18.45 5.26
C ILE A 243 9.55 19.49 4.72
N SER A 244 9.54 20.72 5.27
CA SER A 244 8.69 21.81 4.79
C SER A 244 8.98 22.15 3.32
N GLY A 245 10.25 22.15 2.93
CA GLY A 245 10.73 22.38 1.57
C GLY A 245 11.06 21.09 0.80
N PRO A 246 11.28 21.21 -0.53
CA PRO A 246 11.65 20.09 -1.39
C PRO A 246 13.04 19.53 -1.03
N ALA A 247 13.25 18.25 -1.33
CA ALA A 247 14.53 17.57 -1.14
C ALA A 247 15.62 18.14 -2.08
N GLN A 248 16.80 18.38 -1.52
CA GLN A 248 17.94 18.99 -2.22
C GLN A 248 19.00 17.98 -2.62
N THR A 249 19.03 16.78 -2.05
CA THR A 249 20.02 15.71 -2.33
C THR A 249 19.34 14.37 -2.57
N ALA A 250 20.08 13.38 -3.06
CA ALA A 250 19.62 12.00 -3.18
C ALA A 250 19.17 11.42 -1.83
N GLN A 251 19.94 11.67 -0.76
CA GLN A 251 19.59 11.21 0.58
C GLN A 251 18.27 11.81 1.06
N GLU A 252 18.08 13.12 0.85
CA GLU A 252 16.83 13.79 1.20
C GLU A 252 15.67 13.28 0.33
N ALA A 253 15.86 13.06 -0.97
CA ALA A 253 14.79 12.58 -1.84
C ALA A 253 14.27 11.20 -1.41
N ILE A 254 15.19 10.29 -1.04
CA ILE A 254 14.84 8.98 -0.50
C ILE A 254 14.15 9.13 0.87
N GLN A 255 14.72 9.91 1.78
CA GLN A 255 14.21 10.10 3.12
C GLN A 255 12.83 10.78 3.16
N TRP A 256 12.56 11.75 2.28
CA TRP A 256 11.29 12.49 2.22
C TRP A 256 10.20 11.60 1.63
N THR A 257 10.54 10.85 0.58
CA THR A 257 9.66 9.81 0.03
C THR A 257 9.31 8.79 1.10
N TYR A 258 10.30 8.32 1.86
CA TYR A 258 10.05 7.39 2.96
C TYR A 258 9.21 8.01 4.08
N PHE A 259 9.39 9.28 4.44
CA PHE A 259 8.54 9.92 5.44
C PHE A 259 7.07 10.02 5.00
N GLY A 260 6.80 10.26 3.72
CA GLY A 260 5.45 10.17 3.18
C GLY A 260 4.83 8.79 3.41
N TYR A 261 5.59 7.73 3.11
CA TYR A 261 5.16 6.35 3.33
C TYR A 261 5.06 5.98 4.83
N LEU A 262 5.98 6.46 5.66
CA LEU A 262 6.01 6.22 7.10
C LEU A 262 4.77 6.79 7.79
N ALA A 263 4.33 7.98 7.38
CA ALA A 263 3.09 8.56 7.87
C ALA A 263 1.86 7.69 7.53
N ALA A 264 1.87 7.05 6.35
CA ALA A 264 0.83 6.10 5.96
C ALA A 264 0.82 4.88 6.89
N VAL A 265 1.95 4.19 7.04
CA VAL A 265 2.04 2.96 7.85
C VAL A 265 2.01 3.18 9.36
N LYS A 266 2.12 4.42 9.84
CA LYS A 266 1.84 4.80 11.24
C LYS A 266 0.36 5.05 11.52
N SER A 267 -0.41 5.44 10.51
CA SER A 267 -1.80 5.88 10.69
C SER A 267 -2.84 4.88 10.17
N GLN A 268 -2.45 3.98 9.27
CA GLN A 268 -3.34 3.01 8.64
C GLN A 268 -2.72 1.61 8.67
N ASN A 269 -3.56 0.58 8.85
CA ASN A 269 -3.17 -0.83 8.84
C ASN A 269 -3.83 -1.59 7.67
N GLY A 270 -3.80 -0.98 6.49
CA GLY A 270 -4.30 -1.59 5.25
C GLY A 270 -3.78 -3.02 5.07
N ALA A 271 -4.56 -3.90 4.43
CA ALA A 271 -4.04 -5.23 4.07
C ALA A 271 -2.78 -5.08 3.21
N ALA A 272 -2.87 -4.27 2.14
CA ALA A 272 -1.74 -3.88 1.31
C ALA A 272 -1.44 -2.39 1.44
N MET A 273 -0.19 -2.08 1.82
CA MET A 273 0.34 -0.72 1.95
C MET A 273 1.48 -0.55 0.94
N SER A 274 1.14 -0.46 -0.35
CA SER A 274 2.13 -0.46 -1.42
C SER A 274 2.89 0.85 -1.53
N LEU A 275 4.17 0.76 -1.91
CA LEU A 275 5.07 1.91 -2.01
C LEU A 275 4.81 2.73 -3.27
N GLY A 276 4.53 2.07 -4.40
CA GLY A 276 4.24 2.74 -5.67
C GLY A 276 5.30 2.46 -6.74
N ARG A 277 5.77 3.50 -7.41
CA ARG A 277 6.76 3.45 -8.51
C ARG A 277 7.82 4.52 -8.29
N THR A 278 8.79 4.21 -7.42
CA THR A 278 9.70 5.18 -6.82
C THR A 278 11.12 5.10 -7.34
N SER A 279 11.60 3.92 -7.71
CA SER A 279 12.99 3.66 -8.07
C SER A 279 13.50 4.55 -9.22
N THR A 280 12.76 4.66 -10.34
CA THR A 280 13.11 5.54 -11.46
C THR A 280 13.04 7.03 -11.10
N PHE A 281 12.13 7.43 -10.20
CA PHE A 281 12.05 8.79 -9.68
C PHE A 281 13.25 9.16 -8.82
N LEU A 282 13.64 8.26 -7.90
CA LEU A 282 14.77 8.46 -7.01
C LEU A 282 16.10 8.50 -7.78
N ASP A 283 16.18 7.77 -8.89
CA ASP A 283 17.36 7.77 -9.77
C ASP A 283 17.71 9.17 -10.29
N VAL A 284 16.72 10.02 -10.56
CA VAL A 284 16.94 11.41 -11.02
C VAL A 284 17.84 12.18 -10.04
N PHE A 285 17.62 12.01 -8.73
CA PHE A 285 18.42 12.66 -7.70
C PHE A 285 19.75 11.96 -7.49
N ILE A 286 19.78 10.62 -7.52
CA ILE A 286 21.01 9.83 -7.36
C ILE A 286 21.99 10.12 -8.50
N GLU A 287 21.55 10.09 -9.76
CA GLU A 287 22.41 10.32 -10.91
C GLU A 287 22.92 11.78 -10.94
N ARG A 288 22.10 12.74 -10.53
CA ARG A 288 22.55 14.14 -10.37
C ARG A 288 23.69 14.24 -9.36
N ASP A 289 23.52 13.62 -8.19
CA ASP A 289 24.51 13.69 -7.11
C ASP A 289 25.80 12.90 -7.45
N ILE A 290 25.68 11.76 -8.14
CA ILE A 290 26.83 11.02 -8.69
C ILE A 290 27.56 11.86 -9.74
N ALA A 291 26.83 12.49 -10.68
CA ALA A 291 27.44 13.33 -11.72
C ALA A 291 28.14 14.56 -11.15
N ALA A 292 27.62 15.12 -10.05
CA ALA A 292 28.25 16.20 -9.29
C ALA A 292 29.43 15.73 -8.43
N GLY A 293 29.65 14.42 -8.29
CA GLY A 293 30.69 13.84 -7.43
C GLY A 293 30.44 14.02 -5.94
N THR A 294 29.20 14.30 -5.53
CA THR A 294 28.84 14.49 -4.11
C THR A 294 28.58 13.16 -3.39
N ILE A 295 28.19 12.12 -4.15
CA ILE A 295 28.07 10.75 -3.65
C ILE A 295 28.78 9.78 -4.61
N THR A 296 29.15 8.62 -4.07
CA THR A 296 29.67 7.48 -4.82
C THR A 296 28.57 6.45 -5.09
N GLU A 297 28.83 5.50 -5.99
CA GLU A 297 27.93 4.36 -6.23
C GLU A 297 27.70 3.52 -4.96
N VAL A 298 28.74 3.37 -4.11
CA VAL A 298 28.63 2.65 -2.83
C VAL A 298 27.65 3.35 -1.89
N GLN A 299 27.75 4.69 -1.78
CA GLN A 299 26.83 5.48 -0.96
C GLN A 299 25.41 5.47 -1.54
N ALA A 300 25.27 5.47 -2.87
CA ALA A 300 23.97 5.33 -3.53
C ALA A 300 23.31 3.98 -3.19
N GLN A 301 24.05 2.88 -3.28
CA GLN A 301 23.54 1.57 -2.87
C GLN A 301 23.20 1.53 -1.38
N GLU A 302 24.05 2.06 -0.49
CA GLU A 302 23.79 2.08 0.96
C GLU A 302 22.49 2.81 1.32
N MET A 303 22.20 3.94 0.66
CA MET A 303 20.93 4.65 0.86
C MET A 303 19.72 3.84 0.37
N ILE A 304 19.83 3.16 -0.77
CA ILE A 304 18.78 2.26 -1.27
C ILE A 304 18.61 1.06 -0.35
N ASP A 305 19.70 0.49 0.15
CA ASP A 305 19.67 -0.65 1.07
C ASP A 305 19.00 -0.26 2.38
N HIS A 306 19.35 0.88 2.98
CA HIS A 306 18.71 1.34 4.21
C HIS A 306 17.24 1.74 4.00
N PHE A 307 16.88 2.26 2.82
CA PHE A 307 15.48 2.49 2.47
C PHE A 307 14.69 1.17 2.38
N VAL A 308 15.19 0.21 1.60
CA VAL A 308 14.59 -1.13 1.46
C VAL A 308 14.53 -1.87 2.79
N MET A 309 15.56 -1.75 3.63
CA MET A 309 15.60 -2.30 4.98
C MET A 309 14.43 -1.80 5.82
N LYS A 310 14.09 -0.51 5.73
CA LYS A 310 12.91 0.03 6.43
C LYS A 310 11.61 -0.55 5.89
N LEU A 311 11.50 -0.75 4.59
CA LEU A 311 10.34 -1.42 3.97
C LEU A 311 10.19 -2.87 4.46
N ARG A 312 11.30 -3.59 4.62
CA ARG A 312 11.37 -4.95 5.21
C ARG A 312 10.92 -5.02 6.66
N MET A 313 10.89 -3.89 7.37
CA MET A 313 10.58 -3.80 8.80
C MET A 313 9.17 -3.32 9.12
N VAL A 314 8.37 -2.98 8.10
CA VAL A 314 6.97 -2.61 8.32
C VAL A 314 6.21 -3.81 8.89
N ARG A 315 5.44 -3.60 9.96
CA ARG A 315 4.64 -4.63 10.63
C ARG A 315 3.30 -4.06 11.07
N PHE A 316 2.28 -4.92 11.13
CA PHE A 316 0.97 -4.58 11.68
C PHE A 316 0.51 -5.63 12.66
N LEU A 317 -0.10 -5.24 13.78
CA LEU A 317 -0.72 -6.19 14.69
C LEU A 317 -1.94 -6.82 14.02
N ARG A 318 -1.92 -8.16 13.88
CA ARG A 318 -2.97 -8.95 13.21
C ARG A 318 -3.48 -10.04 14.15
N THR A 319 -4.75 -10.42 13.95
CA THR A 319 -5.33 -11.57 14.67
C THR A 319 -4.97 -12.87 13.95
N PRO A 320 -5.00 -14.03 14.64
CA PRO A 320 -4.77 -15.32 14.00
C PRO A 320 -5.69 -15.59 12.80
N GLU A 321 -6.95 -15.11 12.82
CA GLU A 321 -7.87 -15.28 11.69
C GLU A 321 -7.44 -14.48 10.45
N TYR A 322 -6.77 -13.33 10.63
CA TYR A 322 -6.18 -12.60 9.52
C TYR A 322 -5.02 -13.40 8.92
N ASP A 323 -4.17 -14.00 9.76
CA ASP A 323 -3.01 -14.79 9.31
C ASP A 323 -3.42 -16.06 8.55
N GLU A 324 -4.59 -16.64 8.84
CA GLU A 324 -5.16 -17.73 8.03
C GLU A 324 -5.60 -17.27 6.62
N LEU A 325 -6.06 -16.02 6.49
CA LEU A 325 -6.50 -15.43 5.22
C LEU A 325 -5.32 -14.90 4.39
N PHE A 326 -4.33 -14.33 5.08
CA PHE A 326 -3.18 -13.63 4.54
C PHE A 326 -1.92 -14.11 5.25
N SER A 327 -1.52 -15.34 4.97
CA SER A 327 -0.41 -16.02 5.62
C SER A 327 0.95 -15.40 5.29
N GLY A 328 1.89 -15.50 6.24
CA GLY A 328 3.30 -15.13 6.03
C GLY A 328 3.64 -13.70 6.47
N ASP A 329 2.80 -13.08 7.29
CA ASP A 329 2.94 -11.69 7.76
C ASP A 329 3.15 -10.66 6.62
N PRO A 330 2.35 -10.71 5.54
CA PRO A 330 2.55 -9.87 4.37
C PRO A 330 2.14 -8.41 4.64
N ILE A 331 2.85 -7.49 3.99
CA ILE A 331 2.58 -6.04 4.02
C ILE A 331 2.18 -5.53 2.63
N TRP A 332 2.71 -6.17 1.59
CA TRP A 332 2.70 -5.70 0.21
C TRP A 332 3.19 -4.26 0.10
N ALA A 333 4.41 -4.02 0.57
CA ALA A 333 5.15 -2.78 0.32
C ALA A 333 5.65 -2.75 -1.14
N THR A 334 4.70 -2.90 -2.07
CA THR A 334 4.96 -3.16 -3.48
C THR A 334 5.62 -1.98 -4.16
N GLU A 335 6.77 -2.23 -4.78
CA GLU A 335 7.50 -1.29 -5.62
C GLU A 335 7.45 -1.77 -7.07
N SER A 336 6.98 -0.90 -7.97
CA SER A 336 6.90 -1.14 -9.41
C SER A 336 8.14 -0.60 -10.09
N MET A 337 8.86 -1.43 -10.82
CA MET A 337 10.15 -1.07 -11.42
C MET A 337 10.17 -1.24 -12.93
N GLY A 338 11.00 -0.44 -13.61
CA GLY A 338 11.19 -0.53 -15.06
C GLY A 338 9.94 -0.10 -15.83
N GLY A 339 9.50 -0.94 -16.78
CA GLY A 339 8.49 -0.61 -17.77
C GLY A 339 9.00 0.27 -18.90
N MET A 340 8.12 0.62 -19.83
CA MET A 340 8.39 1.54 -20.94
C MET A 340 7.62 2.85 -20.77
N GLY A 341 8.14 3.94 -21.32
CA GLY A 341 7.42 5.19 -21.49
C GLY A 341 6.42 5.11 -22.65
N ILE A 342 5.41 5.97 -22.65
CA ILE A 342 4.51 6.15 -23.81
C ILE A 342 5.30 6.63 -25.04
N ASP A 343 6.41 7.32 -24.83
CA ASP A 343 7.32 7.79 -25.87
C ASP A 343 8.25 6.71 -26.45
N GLY A 344 8.15 5.47 -25.95
CA GLY A 344 8.94 4.32 -26.40
C GLY A 344 10.31 4.16 -25.74
N ARG A 345 10.78 5.13 -24.95
CA ARG A 345 12.01 4.95 -24.16
C ARG A 345 11.74 3.98 -23.01
N THR A 346 12.74 3.21 -22.61
CA THR A 346 12.65 2.43 -21.36
C THR A 346 12.55 3.36 -20.15
N LEU A 347 11.80 2.96 -19.11
CA LEU A 347 11.84 3.60 -17.79
C LEU A 347 12.80 2.88 -16.83
N VAL A 348 13.58 1.93 -17.35
CA VAL A 348 14.68 1.30 -16.63
C VAL A 348 15.79 2.32 -16.37
N THR A 349 16.27 2.36 -15.14
CA THR A 349 17.38 3.17 -14.67
C THR A 349 18.35 2.34 -13.83
N ARG A 350 19.50 2.92 -13.46
CA ARG A 350 20.47 2.26 -12.57
C ARG A 350 19.85 1.93 -11.21
N THR A 351 18.99 2.80 -10.68
CA THR A 351 18.34 2.54 -9.40
C THR A 351 17.40 1.33 -9.44
N ASN A 352 16.81 0.95 -10.58
CA ASN A 352 16.08 -0.33 -10.65
C ASN A 352 17.01 -1.54 -10.41
N PHE A 353 18.25 -1.50 -10.92
CA PHE A 353 19.26 -2.51 -10.60
C PHE A 353 19.68 -2.44 -9.13
N ARG A 354 19.86 -1.23 -8.55
CA ARG A 354 20.19 -1.05 -7.12
C ARG A 354 19.10 -1.64 -6.20
N PHE A 355 17.82 -1.46 -6.53
CA PHE A 355 16.71 -2.09 -5.78
C PHE A 355 16.76 -3.61 -5.85
N LEU A 356 16.95 -4.19 -7.05
CA LEU A 356 17.14 -5.63 -7.19
C LEU A 356 18.39 -6.12 -6.44
N ASN A 357 19.45 -5.31 -6.40
CA ASN A 357 20.69 -5.63 -5.70
C ASN A 357 20.51 -5.77 -4.19
N SER A 358 19.47 -5.17 -3.61
CA SER A 358 19.13 -5.35 -2.19
C SER A 358 18.87 -6.83 -1.81
N LEU A 359 18.52 -7.66 -2.80
CA LEU A 359 18.36 -9.11 -2.63
C LEU A 359 19.70 -9.87 -2.60
N TYR A 360 20.80 -9.21 -2.94
CA TYR A 360 22.17 -9.71 -2.78
C TYR A 360 22.86 -9.06 -1.59
N THR A 361 22.81 -7.73 -1.45
CA THR A 361 23.49 -7.00 -0.36
C THR A 361 22.93 -7.32 1.02
N MET A 362 21.62 -7.55 1.13
CA MET A 362 20.93 -7.96 2.36
C MET A 362 20.27 -9.33 2.26
N GLY A 363 20.55 -10.07 1.18
CA GLY A 363 19.94 -11.38 0.90
C GLY A 363 18.44 -11.33 0.55
N PRO A 364 17.86 -12.49 0.18
CA PRO A 364 16.47 -12.61 -0.25
C PRO A 364 15.48 -12.15 0.82
N SER A 365 14.41 -11.48 0.40
CA SER A 365 13.33 -11.06 1.30
C SER A 365 12.00 -10.98 0.54
N PRO A 366 10.87 -11.36 1.17
CA PRO A 366 9.55 -11.24 0.55
C PRO A 366 9.06 -9.79 0.46
N GLU A 367 9.60 -8.89 1.29
CA GLU A 367 9.29 -7.46 1.26
C GLU A 367 10.57 -6.65 0.96
N PRO A 368 10.47 -5.46 0.39
CA PRO A 368 9.31 -4.97 -0.36
C PRO A 368 8.95 -5.95 -1.49
N ASN A 369 7.67 -6.06 -1.80
CA ASN A 369 7.22 -6.86 -2.94
C ASN A 369 7.67 -6.20 -4.26
N ILE A 370 8.82 -6.61 -4.78
CA ILE A 370 9.43 -6.03 -5.99
C ILE A 370 8.70 -6.57 -7.24
N THR A 371 8.11 -5.65 -8.01
CA THR A 371 7.32 -5.95 -9.21
C THR A 371 7.96 -5.35 -10.45
N VAL A 372 8.46 -6.20 -11.35
CA VAL A 372 9.01 -5.77 -12.63
C VAL A 372 7.86 -5.57 -13.61
N LEU A 373 7.70 -4.34 -14.09
CA LEU A 373 6.79 -4.01 -15.18
C LEU A 373 7.44 -4.47 -16.49
N TRP A 374 7.08 -5.67 -16.92
CA TRP A 374 7.72 -6.40 -18.00
C TRP A 374 7.20 -5.96 -19.37
N SER A 375 8.12 -5.64 -20.26
CA SER A 375 7.85 -5.40 -21.69
C SER A 375 8.82 -6.17 -22.56
N GLU A 376 8.35 -6.59 -23.73
CA GLU A 376 9.19 -7.14 -24.80
C GLU A 376 10.27 -6.15 -25.27
N GLN A 377 10.11 -4.85 -25.02
CA GLN A 377 11.07 -3.81 -25.40
C GLN A 377 12.04 -3.42 -24.29
N LEU A 378 11.98 -4.05 -23.10
CA LEU A 378 12.95 -3.76 -22.04
C LEU A 378 14.40 -4.07 -22.48
N PRO A 379 15.40 -3.30 -21.99
CA PRO A 379 16.80 -3.56 -22.26
C PRO A 379 17.21 -4.99 -21.91
N VAL A 380 18.00 -5.61 -22.78
CA VAL A 380 18.42 -7.02 -22.64
C VAL A 380 19.22 -7.25 -21.35
N GLY A 381 20.06 -6.29 -20.95
CA GLY A 381 20.81 -6.35 -19.69
C GLY A 381 19.87 -6.46 -18.48
N PHE A 382 18.86 -5.59 -18.41
CA PHE A 382 17.88 -5.61 -17.33
C PHE A 382 17.02 -6.87 -17.32
N LYS A 383 16.55 -7.35 -18.48
CA LYS A 383 15.80 -8.62 -18.58
C LYS A 383 16.59 -9.80 -18.04
N LYS A 384 17.87 -9.91 -18.44
CA LYS A 384 18.77 -10.96 -17.97
C LYS A 384 19.03 -10.86 -16.47
N PHE A 385 19.21 -9.64 -15.96
CA PHE A 385 19.44 -9.43 -14.53
C PHE A 385 18.19 -9.77 -13.69
N CYS A 386 16.99 -9.38 -14.13
CA CYS A 386 15.75 -9.81 -13.47
C CYS A 386 15.62 -11.34 -13.44
N ALA A 387 15.90 -12.01 -14.57
CA ALA A 387 15.88 -13.46 -14.64
C ALA A 387 16.91 -14.10 -13.70
N LYS A 388 18.13 -13.56 -13.64
CA LYS A 388 19.19 -14.00 -12.71
C LYS A 388 18.75 -13.84 -11.25
N VAL A 389 18.25 -12.68 -10.86
CA VAL A 389 17.71 -12.43 -9.51
C VAL A 389 16.58 -13.39 -9.18
N SER A 390 15.71 -13.70 -10.14
CA SER A 390 14.63 -14.68 -9.94
C SER A 390 15.17 -16.08 -9.70
N ILE A 391 16.17 -16.52 -10.48
CA ILE A 391 16.85 -17.81 -10.32
C ILE A 391 17.51 -17.90 -8.94
N ASP A 392 18.20 -16.84 -8.52
CA ASP A 392 18.99 -16.84 -7.30
C ASP A 392 18.14 -16.71 -6.04
N THR A 393 17.01 -16.01 -6.11
CA THR A 393 16.28 -15.54 -4.91
C THR A 393 14.80 -15.90 -4.87
N SER A 394 14.17 -16.15 -6.03
CA SER A 394 12.71 -16.36 -6.15
C SER A 394 11.85 -15.27 -5.48
N SER A 395 12.37 -14.03 -5.40
CA SER A 395 11.79 -12.95 -4.57
C SER A 395 11.20 -11.79 -5.36
N ILE A 396 11.05 -11.89 -6.69
CA ILE A 396 10.45 -10.83 -7.52
C ILE A 396 9.30 -11.37 -8.36
N GLN A 397 8.34 -10.50 -8.66
CA GLN A 397 7.20 -10.79 -9.52
C GLN A 397 7.24 -9.95 -10.80
N TYR A 398 6.46 -10.36 -11.80
CA TYR A 398 6.41 -9.74 -13.12
C TYR A 398 4.98 -9.45 -13.51
N GLU A 399 4.73 -8.26 -14.04
CA GLU A 399 3.43 -7.83 -14.53
C GLU A 399 3.56 -7.24 -15.92
N ASN A 400 2.57 -7.46 -16.79
CA ASN A 400 2.69 -7.14 -18.22
C ASN A 400 2.48 -5.64 -18.51
N ASP A 401 3.58 -4.90 -18.70
CA ASP A 401 3.55 -3.48 -19.07
C ASP A 401 3.06 -3.25 -20.49
N ASP A 402 3.30 -4.18 -21.42
CA ASP A 402 2.79 -4.08 -22.79
C ASP A 402 1.26 -4.17 -22.85
N LEU A 403 0.62 -4.67 -21.79
CA LEU A 403 -0.83 -4.66 -21.63
C LEU A 403 -1.30 -3.44 -20.84
N MET A 404 -0.77 -3.24 -19.62
CA MET A 404 -1.32 -2.26 -18.68
C MET A 404 -1.06 -0.81 -19.09
N ARG A 405 0.12 -0.50 -19.65
CA ARG A 405 0.45 0.87 -20.06
C ARG A 405 -0.45 1.36 -21.20
N PRO A 406 -0.70 0.58 -22.27
CA PRO A 406 -1.69 0.95 -23.28
C PRO A 406 -3.13 1.00 -22.74
N ASP A 407 -3.54 0.07 -21.87
CA ASP A 407 -4.89 0.03 -21.30
C ASP A 407 -5.20 1.27 -20.44
N LEU A 408 -4.22 1.71 -19.65
CA LEU A 408 -4.35 2.89 -18.78
C LEU A 408 -4.01 4.20 -19.49
N GLU A 409 -3.48 4.12 -20.71
CA GLU A 409 -2.88 5.23 -21.45
C GLU A 409 -1.91 6.06 -20.57
N SER A 410 -1.13 5.37 -19.74
CA SER A 410 -0.26 5.98 -18.74
C SER A 410 1.02 5.17 -18.52
N ASP A 411 2.15 5.85 -18.42
CA ASP A 411 3.45 5.29 -18.07
C ASP A 411 3.86 5.56 -16.61
N ASP A 412 2.96 6.13 -15.79
CA ASP A 412 3.16 6.38 -14.35
C ASP A 412 2.05 5.72 -13.50
N TYR A 413 1.79 4.44 -13.79
CA TYR A 413 0.98 3.58 -12.95
C TYR A 413 1.84 2.67 -12.05
N ALA A 414 1.24 2.17 -10.98
CA ALA A 414 1.87 1.27 -10.03
C ALA A 414 0.99 0.06 -9.63
N ILE A 415 1.74 -0.94 -9.18
CA ILE A 415 1.47 -2.14 -8.38
C ILE A 415 0.73 -1.97 -7.05
N ALA A 416 -0.62 -1.99 -6.95
CA ALA A 416 -1.26 -2.08 -5.63
C ALA A 416 -1.52 -3.53 -5.20
N CYS A 417 -1.03 -3.89 -4.01
CA CYS A 417 -1.05 -5.24 -3.47
C CYS A 417 -0.27 -6.22 -4.38
N CYS A 418 -0.97 -7.15 -5.01
CA CYS A 418 -0.37 -8.15 -5.89
C CYS A 418 -0.35 -7.69 -7.36
N VAL A 419 -1.53 -7.40 -7.93
CA VAL A 419 -1.74 -7.38 -9.40
C VAL A 419 -2.66 -6.25 -9.89
N SER A 420 -2.97 -5.22 -9.09
CA SER A 420 -3.99 -4.23 -9.49
C SER A 420 -3.45 -2.85 -9.86
N PRO A 421 -3.64 -2.48 -11.13
CA PRO A 421 -3.60 -1.16 -11.71
C PRO A 421 -3.94 0.09 -10.92
N MET A 422 -3.04 1.02 -10.65
CA MET A 422 -3.49 2.40 -10.45
C MET A 422 -2.51 3.44 -10.98
N ILE A 423 -3.04 4.46 -11.66
CA ILE A 423 -2.26 5.67 -11.99
C ILE A 423 -1.96 6.40 -10.68
N VAL A 424 -0.67 6.58 -10.38
CA VAL A 424 -0.20 7.04 -9.05
C VAL A 424 -0.75 8.43 -8.73
N GLY A 425 -1.32 8.59 -7.54
CA GLY A 425 -1.91 9.86 -7.08
C GLY A 425 -3.22 10.26 -7.77
N LYS A 426 -3.73 9.48 -8.72
CA LYS A 426 -4.96 9.78 -9.49
C LYS A 426 -6.06 8.74 -9.34
N GLN A 427 -5.70 7.53 -8.91
CA GLN A 427 -6.61 6.40 -8.75
C GLN A 427 -6.40 5.69 -7.42
N MET A 428 -7.47 5.10 -6.90
CA MET A 428 -7.43 4.14 -5.79
C MET A 428 -8.47 3.04 -6.00
N GLN A 429 -8.37 1.92 -5.27
CA GLN A 429 -9.41 0.89 -5.31
C GLN A 429 -10.07 0.68 -3.95
N PHE A 430 -11.37 0.47 -3.99
CA PHE A 430 -12.15 -0.09 -2.90
C PHE A 430 -11.94 -1.61 -2.89
N PHE A 431 -11.10 -2.06 -1.95
CA PHE A 431 -10.71 -3.46 -1.84
C PHE A 431 -11.87 -4.38 -1.47
N GLY A 432 -12.13 -5.41 -2.28
CA GLY A 432 -13.24 -6.33 -2.04
C GLY A 432 -12.87 -7.70 -1.47
N ALA A 433 -11.59 -8.04 -1.28
CA ALA A 433 -11.16 -9.43 -1.06
C ALA A 433 -11.69 -10.38 -2.16
N ARG A 434 -12.44 -11.44 -1.82
CA ARG A 434 -12.91 -12.44 -2.82
C ARG A 434 -14.20 -13.17 -2.45
N ALA A 435 -15.00 -13.50 -3.46
CA ALA A 435 -16.15 -14.40 -3.38
C ALA A 435 -15.80 -15.81 -3.87
N ASN A 436 -16.33 -16.85 -3.21
CA ASN A 436 -15.99 -18.26 -3.50
C ASN A 436 -16.93 -18.86 -4.55
N LEU A 437 -16.49 -18.88 -5.81
CA LEU A 437 -17.30 -19.36 -6.93
C LEU A 437 -17.55 -20.87 -6.88
N ALA A 438 -16.59 -21.65 -6.40
CA ALA A 438 -16.75 -23.10 -6.23
C ALA A 438 -17.86 -23.43 -5.23
N LYS A 439 -17.93 -22.71 -4.10
CA LYS A 439 -19.01 -22.87 -3.11
C LYS A 439 -20.36 -22.41 -3.68
N THR A 440 -20.39 -21.36 -4.49
CA THR A 440 -21.61 -20.92 -5.19
C THR A 440 -22.17 -22.01 -6.11
N MET A 441 -21.31 -22.74 -6.83
CA MET A 441 -21.75 -23.90 -7.62
C MET A 441 -22.36 -25.01 -6.73
N LEU A 442 -21.75 -25.31 -5.58
CA LEU A 442 -22.34 -26.26 -4.64
C LEU A 442 -23.70 -25.79 -4.11
N TYR A 443 -23.90 -24.49 -3.92
CA TYR A 443 -25.19 -23.95 -3.52
C TYR A 443 -26.23 -24.06 -4.63
N ALA A 444 -25.83 -23.84 -5.88
CA ALA A 444 -26.70 -24.03 -7.04
C ALA A 444 -27.22 -25.48 -7.13
N ILE A 445 -26.35 -26.46 -6.87
CA ILE A 445 -26.71 -27.89 -6.82
C ILE A 445 -27.61 -28.21 -5.61
N ASN A 446 -27.28 -27.64 -4.43
CA ASN A 446 -27.92 -27.98 -3.16
C ASN A 446 -29.11 -27.08 -2.77
N GLY A 447 -29.66 -26.30 -3.70
CA GLY A 447 -30.83 -25.44 -3.43
C GLY A 447 -30.55 -24.32 -2.42
N GLY A 448 -29.32 -23.79 -2.41
CA GLY A 448 -28.86 -22.72 -1.53
C GLY A 448 -28.50 -23.15 -0.10
N VAL A 449 -28.52 -24.44 0.20
CA VAL A 449 -28.11 -25.00 1.48
C VAL A 449 -26.60 -25.26 1.49
N ASP A 450 -25.91 -24.78 2.52
CA ASP A 450 -24.48 -25.05 2.70
C ASP A 450 -24.21 -26.54 2.98
N GLU A 451 -23.25 -27.10 2.24
CA GLU A 451 -22.96 -28.52 2.23
C GLU A 451 -22.35 -29.02 3.55
N LYS A 452 -21.74 -28.14 4.36
CA LYS A 452 -21.08 -28.48 5.63
C LYS A 452 -21.92 -28.09 6.84
N LEU A 453 -22.37 -26.85 6.88
CA LEU A 453 -23.14 -26.26 7.97
C LEU A 453 -24.61 -26.68 7.95
N LYS A 454 -25.09 -27.24 6.83
CA LYS A 454 -26.49 -27.65 6.64
C LYS A 454 -27.49 -26.52 6.90
N MET A 455 -27.07 -25.28 6.66
CA MET A 455 -27.88 -24.07 6.85
C MET A 455 -28.31 -23.49 5.51
N GLN A 456 -29.51 -22.91 5.43
CA GLN A 456 -29.92 -22.14 4.25
C GLN A 456 -29.12 -20.82 4.22
N VAL A 457 -28.26 -20.66 3.21
CA VAL A 457 -27.44 -19.45 3.03
C VAL A 457 -27.92 -18.67 1.82
N GLY A 458 -27.94 -19.32 0.65
CA GLY A 458 -28.47 -18.74 -0.57
C GLY A 458 -30.00 -18.77 -0.63
N PRO A 459 -30.59 -18.25 -1.71
CA PRO A 459 -32.03 -18.33 -1.95
C PRO A 459 -32.50 -19.79 -1.90
N VAL A 460 -33.72 -20.01 -1.40
CA VAL A 460 -34.33 -21.33 -1.40
C VAL A 460 -34.62 -21.72 -2.85
N GLY A 461 -34.11 -22.88 -3.26
CA GLY A 461 -34.38 -23.48 -4.56
C GLY A 461 -34.47 -24.99 -4.45
N ASP A 462 -34.95 -25.63 -5.51
CA ASP A 462 -34.98 -27.09 -5.59
C ASP A 462 -33.56 -27.64 -5.69
N LYS A 463 -33.30 -28.75 -5.01
CA LYS A 463 -32.04 -29.48 -5.15
C LYS A 463 -32.04 -30.25 -6.46
N ILE A 464 -30.89 -30.38 -7.09
CA ILE A 464 -30.73 -31.38 -8.15
C ILE A 464 -30.72 -32.75 -7.46
N THR A 465 -31.63 -33.63 -7.89
CA THR A 465 -31.80 -34.97 -7.28
C THR A 465 -31.50 -36.11 -8.26
N ASP A 466 -31.18 -35.77 -9.51
CA ASP A 466 -30.80 -36.74 -10.53
C ASP A 466 -29.49 -37.45 -10.16
N GLU A 467 -29.39 -38.73 -10.54
CA GLU A 467 -28.20 -39.54 -10.26
C GLU A 467 -26.95 -39.02 -10.99
N VAL A 468 -27.13 -38.36 -12.14
CA VAL A 468 -26.08 -37.78 -12.97
C VAL A 468 -26.40 -36.31 -13.21
N LEU A 469 -25.45 -35.43 -12.93
CA LEU A 469 -25.60 -34.00 -13.16
C LEU A 469 -25.56 -33.68 -14.66
N ASP A 470 -26.54 -32.93 -15.13
CA ASP A 470 -26.55 -32.33 -16.46
C ASP A 470 -25.84 -30.97 -16.45
N TYR A 471 -24.99 -30.71 -17.44
CA TYR A 471 -24.20 -29.49 -17.50
C TYR A 471 -25.07 -28.25 -17.64
N ASP A 472 -26.07 -28.28 -18.53
CA ASP A 472 -26.90 -27.11 -18.82
C ASP A 472 -27.80 -26.76 -17.62
N ASP A 473 -28.33 -27.76 -16.90
CA ASP A 473 -29.08 -27.53 -15.65
C ASP A 473 -28.19 -26.94 -14.54
N VAL A 474 -27.00 -27.52 -14.31
CA VAL A 474 -26.06 -26.99 -13.30
C VAL A 474 -25.63 -25.56 -13.65
N MET A 475 -25.29 -25.30 -14.91
CA MET A 475 -24.83 -23.99 -15.35
C MET A 475 -25.95 -22.94 -15.27
N GLY A 476 -27.18 -23.29 -15.67
CA GLY A 476 -28.33 -22.38 -15.56
C GLY A 476 -28.65 -22.01 -14.11
N ARG A 477 -28.50 -22.95 -13.17
CA ARG A 477 -28.65 -22.67 -11.74
C ARG A 477 -27.47 -21.87 -11.18
N LEU A 478 -26.24 -22.18 -11.60
CA LEU A 478 -25.05 -21.42 -11.19
C LEU A 478 -25.19 -19.95 -11.58
N ASP A 479 -25.65 -19.64 -12.79
CA ASP A 479 -25.89 -18.27 -13.25
C ASP A 479 -26.84 -17.50 -12.31
N THR A 480 -27.97 -18.11 -11.96
CA THR A 480 -28.93 -17.53 -10.99
C THR A 480 -28.30 -17.32 -9.60
N PHE A 481 -27.45 -18.25 -9.15
CA PHE A 481 -26.74 -18.10 -7.87
C PHE A 481 -25.60 -17.07 -7.94
N MET A 482 -24.99 -16.85 -9.11
CA MET A 482 -24.02 -15.79 -9.34
C MET A 482 -24.67 -14.41 -9.27
N ASP A 483 -25.89 -14.24 -9.77
CA ASP A 483 -26.68 -13.00 -9.58
C ASP A 483 -26.90 -12.68 -8.09
N TRP A 484 -27.33 -13.68 -7.33
CA TRP A 484 -27.47 -13.54 -5.88
C TRP A 484 -26.14 -13.19 -5.21
N LEU A 485 -25.07 -13.91 -5.56
CA LEU A 485 -23.74 -13.70 -4.99
C LEU A 485 -23.25 -12.27 -5.27
N ALA A 486 -23.38 -11.79 -6.50
CA ALA A 486 -22.99 -10.44 -6.91
C ALA A 486 -23.73 -9.38 -6.09
N LYS A 487 -25.06 -9.54 -5.94
CA LYS A 487 -25.87 -8.64 -5.10
C LYS A 487 -25.39 -8.62 -3.65
N GLN A 488 -25.18 -9.78 -3.03
CA GLN A 488 -24.74 -9.84 -1.64
C GLN A 488 -23.33 -9.27 -1.46
N TYR A 489 -22.44 -9.55 -2.40
CA TYR A 489 -21.06 -9.11 -2.37
C TYR A 489 -20.96 -7.59 -2.50
N VAL A 490 -21.53 -7.02 -3.55
CA VAL A 490 -21.52 -5.56 -3.78
C VAL A 490 -22.22 -4.82 -2.64
N THR A 491 -23.32 -5.36 -2.10
CA THR A 491 -24.01 -4.78 -0.95
C THR A 491 -23.11 -4.74 0.29
N ALA A 492 -22.39 -5.83 0.58
CA ALA A 492 -21.42 -5.86 1.67
C ALA A 492 -20.29 -4.84 1.47
N LEU A 493 -19.75 -4.73 0.25
CA LEU A 493 -18.69 -3.77 -0.06
C LEU A 493 -19.16 -2.32 0.04
N ASN A 494 -20.38 -2.00 -0.40
CA ASN A 494 -20.97 -0.68 -0.21
C ASN A 494 -21.03 -0.31 1.29
N SER A 495 -21.48 -1.24 2.15
CA SER A 495 -21.47 -1.04 3.60
C SER A 495 -20.06 -0.82 4.15
N ILE A 496 -19.10 -1.64 3.70
CA ILE A 496 -17.70 -1.57 4.14
C ILE A 496 -17.08 -0.23 3.78
N HIS A 497 -17.11 0.18 2.51
CA HIS A 497 -16.37 1.35 2.07
C HIS A 497 -17.00 2.66 2.56
N PHE A 498 -18.34 2.71 2.67
CA PHE A 498 -19.02 3.82 3.32
C PHE A 498 -18.54 4.00 4.77
N MET A 499 -18.45 2.91 5.53
CA MET A 499 -18.01 2.97 6.93
C MET A 499 -16.50 3.24 7.06
N HIS A 500 -15.70 2.78 6.11
CA HIS A 500 -14.27 3.01 6.11
C HIS A 500 -13.93 4.48 5.82
N ASP A 501 -14.59 5.10 4.84
CA ASP A 501 -14.45 6.55 4.58
C ASP A 501 -14.86 7.35 5.82
N LYS A 502 -15.94 6.95 6.50
CA LYS A 502 -16.44 7.66 7.68
C LYS A 502 -15.56 7.52 8.93
N TYR A 503 -15.02 6.33 9.17
CA TYR A 503 -14.40 6.00 10.47
C TYR A 503 -12.90 5.75 10.40
N SER A 504 -12.31 5.57 9.21
CA SER A 504 -10.88 5.33 9.05
C SER A 504 -10.36 5.89 7.72
N TYR A 505 -10.75 7.12 7.38
CA TYR A 505 -10.26 7.82 6.19
C TYR A 505 -8.72 7.90 6.19
N GLU A 506 -8.10 7.51 5.07
CA GLU A 506 -6.66 7.41 4.90
C GLU A 506 -6.00 8.77 4.59
N ALA A 507 -6.25 9.76 5.46
CA ALA A 507 -5.93 11.17 5.23
C ALA A 507 -4.48 11.42 4.74
N SER A 508 -3.49 10.75 5.33
CA SER A 508 -2.08 10.91 4.93
C SER A 508 -1.77 10.39 3.52
N LEU A 509 -2.44 9.33 3.06
CA LEU A 509 -2.29 8.80 1.71
C LEU A 509 -3.07 9.65 0.71
N MET A 510 -4.31 10.01 1.05
CA MET A 510 -5.19 10.82 0.19
C MET A 510 -4.68 12.26 0.04
N ALA A 511 -3.91 12.76 1.00
CA ALA A 511 -3.24 14.05 0.88
C ALA A 511 -2.19 14.08 -0.23
N LEU A 512 -1.72 12.91 -0.65
CA LEU A 512 -0.75 12.73 -1.73
C LEU A 512 -1.43 12.23 -3.01
N HIS A 513 -2.72 12.53 -3.16
CA HIS A 513 -3.48 12.38 -4.40
C HIS A 513 -3.99 13.74 -4.91
N ASP A 514 -4.45 13.75 -6.16
CA ASP A 514 -5.21 14.87 -6.72
C ASP A 514 -6.57 15.04 -6.01
N ARG A 515 -7.27 16.15 -6.27
CA ARG A 515 -8.57 16.45 -5.62
C ARG A 515 -9.60 15.34 -5.86
N ASP A 516 -9.76 14.96 -7.12
CA ASP A 516 -10.77 14.02 -7.56
C ASP A 516 -10.10 12.70 -7.95
N VAL A 517 -10.16 11.72 -7.04
CA VAL A 517 -9.55 10.41 -7.24
C VAL A 517 -10.57 9.44 -7.84
N ARG A 518 -10.21 8.82 -8.96
CA ARG A 518 -11.05 7.74 -9.55
C ARG A 518 -10.99 6.52 -8.63
N ARG A 519 -12.17 5.99 -8.31
CA ARG A 519 -12.36 4.84 -7.41
C ARG A 519 -12.98 3.68 -8.20
N THR A 520 -12.43 2.48 -8.02
CA THR A 520 -13.01 1.24 -8.57
C THR A 520 -13.37 0.28 -7.45
N MET A 521 -14.52 -0.39 -7.55
CA MET A 521 -14.89 -1.48 -6.65
C MET A 521 -14.23 -2.78 -7.12
N ALA A 522 -13.21 -3.25 -6.38
CA ALA A 522 -12.41 -4.40 -6.78
C ALA A 522 -12.99 -5.72 -6.23
N CYS A 523 -13.88 -6.36 -7.00
CA CYS A 523 -14.49 -7.64 -6.66
C CYS A 523 -13.59 -8.81 -7.09
N GLY A 524 -13.11 -9.61 -6.14
CA GLY A 524 -12.29 -10.79 -6.42
C GLY A 524 -13.11 -12.08 -6.51
N ILE A 525 -12.57 -13.08 -7.21
CA ILE A 525 -13.13 -14.42 -7.31
C ILE A 525 -12.12 -15.44 -6.78
N ALA A 526 -12.58 -16.39 -5.98
CA ALA A 526 -11.82 -17.52 -5.46
C ALA A 526 -12.36 -18.84 -5.99
N GLY A 527 -11.48 -19.82 -6.16
CA GLY A 527 -11.86 -21.18 -6.60
C GLY A 527 -12.24 -21.27 -8.08
N LEU A 528 -11.75 -20.35 -8.92
CA LEU A 528 -12.06 -20.34 -10.35
C LEU A 528 -11.72 -21.68 -11.03
N SER A 529 -10.53 -22.23 -10.80
CA SER A 529 -10.09 -23.52 -11.38
C SER A 529 -10.75 -24.76 -10.78
N VAL A 530 -11.48 -24.61 -9.67
CA VAL A 530 -12.29 -25.71 -9.08
C VAL A 530 -13.70 -25.69 -9.68
N ALA A 531 -14.18 -24.50 -10.04
CA ALA A 531 -15.48 -24.32 -10.70
C ALA A 531 -15.41 -24.60 -12.20
N ALA A 532 -14.33 -24.21 -12.88
CA ALA A 532 -14.06 -24.53 -14.29
C ALA A 532 -13.60 -25.98 -14.43
#